data_AF-A0A523EEJ9-F1
#
_entry.id   AF-A0A523EEJ9-F1
#
_cell.length_a   1.000
_cell.length_b   1.000
_cell.length_c   1.000
_cell.angle_alpha   90.00
_cell.angle_beta   90.00
_cell.angle_gamma   90.00
#
_symmetry.space_group_name_H-M   'P 1'
#
loop_
_entity.id
_entity.type
_entity.pdbx_description
1 polymer ?
#
loop_
_entity_poly.entity_id
_entity_poly.type
_entity_poly.pdbx_seq_one_letter_code
_entity_poly.pdbx_strand_id
1 'polypeptide(L)'
;MLGVRYKIALREGALRLKIGARSEVELASIPGDVFSSRGSKLRFQRSDEGAPSHFVLDAGRVRGIVFERVQQEGLTSPRRTDQWPCT
;
A
#
# COMPACT_ATOMS: atom_id res chain seq x y z
N MET A 1 15.96 -12.07 13.04
CA MET A 1 15.29 -11.32 11.96
C MET A 1 13.80 -11.66 12.02
N LEU A 2 12.92 -10.71 12.35
CA LEU A 2 11.47 -10.97 12.41
C LEU A 2 10.94 -11.06 10.96
N GLY A 3 10.70 -12.28 10.47
CA GLY A 3 10.20 -12.55 9.12
C GLY A 3 8.72 -12.20 8.91
N VAL A 4 8.30 -11.01 9.34
CA VAL A 4 6.90 -10.56 9.22
C VAL A 4 6.70 -9.89 7.86
N ARG A 5 5.78 -10.43 7.06
CA ARG A 5 5.37 -9.84 5.79
C ARG A 5 4.13 -8.97 5.99
N TYR A 6 4.16 -7.78 5.40
CA TYR A 6 3.03 -6.84 5.37
C TYR A 6 2.50 -6.78 3.94
N LYS A 7 1.19 -6.84 3.78
CA LYS A 7 0.54 -6.66 2.49
C LYS A 7 -0.48 -5.54 2.60
N ILE A 8 -0.32 -4.51 1.78
CA ILE A 8 -1.26 -3.41 1.63
C ILE A 8 -1.84 -3.50 0.22
N ALA A 9 -3.15 -3.45 0.09
CA ALA A 9 -3.83 -3.54 -1.21
C ALA A 9 -5.06 -2.64 -1.24
N LEU A 10 -5.30 -2.01 -2.38
CA LEU A 10 -6.58 -1.36 -2.68
C LEU A 10 -7.51 -2.40 -3.31
N ARG A 11 -8.65 -2.67 -2.70
CA ARG A 11 -9.67 -3.60 -3.21
C ARG A 11 -11.04 -2.99 -2.99
N GLU A 12 -11.86 -2.96 -4.05
CA GLU A 12 -13.25 -2.45 -3.96
C GLU A 12 -13.32 -1.01 -3.42
N GLY A 13 -12.30 -0.18 -3.71
CA GLY A 13 -12.20 1.19 -3.20
C GLY A 13 -11.71 1.31 -1.76
N ALA A 14 -11.50 0.21 -1.05
CA ALA A 14 -11.05 0.18 0.33
C ALA A 14 -9.58 -0.22 0.45
N LEU A 15 -8.83 0.49 1.31
CA LEU A 15 -7.46 0.13 1.62
C LEU A 15 -7.42 -0.97 2.66
N ARG A 16 -6.75 -2.08 2.35
CA ARG A 16 -6.70 -3.27 3.21
C ARG A 16 -5.27 -3.60 3.62
N LEU A 17 -5.11 -4.04 4.87
CA LEU A 17 -3.83 -4.40 5.48
C LEU A 17 -3.87 -5.85 5.98
N LYS A 18 -2.85 -6.63 5.63
CA LYS A 18 -2.61 -7.97 6.20
C LYS A 18 -1.19 -8.04 6.78
N ILE A 19 -1.08 -8.57 7.99
CA ILE A 19 0.19 -8.69 8.73
C ILE A 19 0.45 -10.16 9.04
N GLY A 20 1.42 -10.76 8.36
CA GLY A 20 1.76 -12.18 8.49
C GLY A 20 0.54 -13.08 8.25
N ALA A 21 0.27 -13.97 9.21
CA ALA A 21 -0.86 -14.89 9.18
C ALA A 21 -2.19 -14.30 9.70
N ARG A 22 -2.21 -13.04 10.15
CA ARG A 22 -3.44 -12.41 10.67
C ARG A 22 -4.47 -12.18 9.57
N SER A 23 -5.73 -12.04 9.97
CA SER A 23 -6.82 -11.63 9.08
C SER A 23 -6.50 -10.28 8.42
N GLU A 24 -6.93 -10.16 7.16
CA GLU A 24 -6.92 -8.88 6.45
C GLU A 24 -7.94 -7.94 7.10
N VAL A 25 -7.54 -6.70 7.34
CA VAL A 25 -8.39 -5.67 7.92
C VAL A 25 -8.53 -4.51 6.96
N GLU A 26 -9.73 -3.96 6.88
CA GLU A 26 -9.98 -2.72 6.19
C GLU A 26 -9.49 -1.53 7.02
N LEU A 27 -8.86 -0.57 6.36
CA LEU A 27 -8.43 0.69 6.95
C LEU A 27 -9.40 1.80 6.52
N ALA A 28 -10.09 2.39 7.48
CA ALA A 28 -10.93 3.55 7.27
C ALA A 28 -10.06 4.78 6.96
N SER A 29 -10.45 5.56 5.96
CA SER A 29 -9.80 6.84 5.68
C SER A 29 -10.15 7.87 6.76
N ILE A 30 -9.15 8.68 7.10
CA ILE A 30 -9.24 9.82 8.01
C ILE A 30 -8.59 11.01 7.29
N PRO A 31 -9.01 12.27 7.55
CA PRO A 31 -8.37 13.43 6.95
C PRO A 31 -6.84 13.45 7.07
N GLY A 32 -6.17 14.02 6.06
CA GLY A 32 -4.72 14.23 6.05
C GLY A 32 -3.89 13.01 5.64
N ASP A 33 -4.33 12.27 4.61
CA ASP A 33 -3.62 11.11 4.07
C ASP A 33 -3.39 9.96 5.10
N VAL A 34 -4.30 9.85 6.07
CA VAL A 34 -4.26 8.85 7.14
C VAL A 34 -5.31 7.77 6.89
N PHE A 35 -4.95 6.52 7.10
CA PHE A 35 -5.86 5.38 7.12
C PHE A 35 -5.68 4.60 8.42
N SER A 36 -6.76 4.12 9.02
CA SER A 36 -6.66 3.44 10.32
C SER A 36 -7.66 2.32 10.50
N SER A 37 -7.29 1.36 11.35
CA SER A 37 -8.19 0.35 11.91
C SER A 37 -7.79 0.09 13.35
N ARG A 38 -8.52 -0.78 14.06
CA ARG A 38 -8.28 -1.07 15.48
C ARG A 38 -6.83 -1.56 15.71
N GLY A 39 -5.97 -0.64 16.14
CA GLY A 39 -4.56 -0.89 16.41
C GLY A 39 -3.62 -0.81 15.22
N SER A 40 -4.08 -0.37 14.03
CA SER A 40 -3.19 -0.10 12.89
C SER A 40 -3.42 1.29 12.33
N LYS A 41 -2.34 2.01 12.00
CA LYS A 41 -2.40 3.34 11.39
C LYS A 41 -1.40 3.43 10.26
N LEU A 42 -1.88 3.76 9.08
CA LEU A 42 -1.08 4.03 7.90
C LEU A 42 -1.14 5.53 7.61
N ARG A 43 0.01 6.14 7.33
CA ARG A 43 0.08 7.55 6.93
C ARG A 43 0.91 7.66 5.66
N PHE A 44 0.34 8.19 4.61
CA PHE A 44 1.12 8.53 3.42
C PHE A 44 1.85 9.85 3.67
N GLN A 45 3.07 9.92 3.17
CA GLN A 45 3.88 11.12 3.17
C GLN A 45 4.11 11.51 1.72
N ARG A 46 4.02 12.81 1.45
CA ARG A 46 4.20 13.37 0.11
C ARG A 46 5.57 14.02 0.01
N SER A 47 6.14 14.00 -1.19
CA SER A 47 7.28 14.85 -1.54
C SER A 47 6.86 16.31 -1.65
N ASP A 48 7.82 17.21 -1.79
CA ASP A 48 7.58 18.66 -2.01
C ASP A 48 6.76 18.92 -3.29
N GLU A 49 6.74 17.97 -4.23
CA GLU A 49 5.95 17.99 -5.47
C GLU A 49 4.51 17.47 -5.26
N GLY A 50 4.15 17.08 -4.03
CA GLY A 50 2.82 16.59 -3.66
C GLY A 50 2.55 15.12 -4.00
N ALA A 51 3.53 14.41 -4.57
CA ALA A 51 3.42 12.99 -4.90
C ALA A 51 3.69 12.09 -3.67
N PRO A 52 2.95 10.99 -3.44
CA PRO A 52 3.26 10.05 -2.36
C PRO A 52 4.66 9.43 -2.55
N SER A 53 5.55 9.65 -1.57
CA SER A 53 6.94 9.18 -1.61
C SER A 53 7.15 7.94 -0.76
N HIS A 54 6.55 7.90 0.43
CA HIS A 54 6.64 6.79 1.37
C HIS A 54 5.37 6.72 2.23
N PHE A 55 5.21 5.61 2.96
CA PHE A 55 4.18 5.49 3.98
C PHE A 55 4.74 4.96 5.29
N VAL A 56 4.18 5.44 6.39
CA VAL A 56 4.53 5.04 7.74
C VAL A 56 3.40 4.19 8.31
N LEU A 57 3.74 3.00 8.80
CA LEU A 57 2.82 2.05 9.41
C LEU A 57 3.11 1.90 10.91
N ASP A 58 2.08 2.14 11.71
CA ASP A 58 1.97 1.66 13.08
C ASP A 58 1.09 0.40 13.08
N ALA A 59 1.60 -0.69 13.65
CA ALA A 59 0.96 -2.00 13.71
C ALA A 59 1.00 -2.55 15.15
N GLY A 60 0.04 -2.10 15.96
CA GLY A 60 -0.09 -2.45 17.37
C GLY A 60 1.07 -1.94 18.22
N ARG A 61 1.95 -2.85 18.64
CA ARG A 61 3.14 -2.53 19.46
C ARG A 61 4.34 -2.10 18.62
N VAL A 62 4.34 -2.39 17.32
CA VAL A 62 5.41 -1.94 16.41
C VAL A 62 4.96 -0.63 15.79
N ARG A 63 5.80 0.40 15.87
CA ARG A 63 5.48 1.77 15.43
C ARG A 63 6.56 2.30 14.51
N GLY A 64 6.19 3.24 13.64
CA GLY A 64 7.14 3.95 12.78
C GLY A 64 7.78 3.08 11.71
N ILE A 65 7.12 2.02 11.22
CA ILE A 65 7.65 1.22 10.12
C ILE A 65 7.54 2.04 8.83
N VAL A 66 8.66 2.42 8.25
CA VAL A 66 8.70 3.19 7.00
C VAL A 66 8.80 2.23 5.82
N PHE A 67 7.95 2.43 4.83
CA PHE A 67 8.03 1.75 3.55
C PHE A 67 8.25 2.78 2.46
N GLU A 68 9.36 2.63 1.76
CA GLU A 68 9.73 3.47 0.64
C GLU A 68 9.26 2.85 -0.67
N ARG A 69 8.79 3.68 -1.60
CA ARG A 69 8.49 3.23 -2.94
C ARG A 69 9.81 2.97 -3.67
N VAL A 70 10.22 1.71 -3.74
CA VAL A 70 11.28 1.29 -4.66
C VAL A 70 10.69 1.23 -6.07
N GLN A 71 11.34 1.91 -7.03
CA GLN A 71 11.04 1.67 -8.43
C GLN A 71 11.46 0.23 -8.74
N GLN A 72 10.48 -0.61 -9.03
CA GLN A 72 10.77 -1.95 -9.53
C GLN A 72 11.16 -1.78 -11.00
N GLU A 73 12.45 -1.52 -11.27
CA GLU A 73 12.98 -1.62 -12.63
C GLU A 73 12.67 -3.03 -13.16
N GLY A 74 11.85 -3.12 -14.21
CA GLY A 74 11.69 -4.35 -14.98
C GLY A 74 10.40 -5.17 -14.80
N LEU A 75 9.31 -4.66 -14.22
CA LEU A 75 7.98 -5.24 -14.48
C LEU A 75 7.22 -4.41 -15.51
N THR A 76 7.72 -4.42 -16.75
CA THR A 76 6.90 -4.10 -17.91
C THR A 76 5.73 -5.08 -17.94
N SER A 77 4.56 -4.61 -17.51
CA SER A 77 3.29 -5.22 -17.89
C SER A 77 3.31 -5.43 -19.40
N PRO A 78 3.18 -6.65 -19.93
CA PRO A 78 3.12 -6.82 -21.38
C PRO A 78 1.95 -6.00 -21.88
N ARG A 79 2.25 -5.00 -22.72
CA ARG A 79 1.23 -4.28 -23.49
C ARG A 79 0.44 -5.36 -24.23
N ARG A 80 -0.83 -5.50 -23.88
CA ARG A 80 -1.77 -6.32 -24.63
C ARG A 80 -2.03 -5.63 -25.96
N THR A 81 -1.18 -5.89 -26.94
CA THR A 81 -1.41 -5.59 -28.35
C THR A 81 -2.40 -6.61 -28.91
N ASP A 82 -3.67 -6.47 -28.55
CA ASP A 82 -4.75 -7.07 -29.35
C ASP A 82 -5.22 -6.00 -30.35
N GLN A 83 -4.41 -5.81 -31.39
CA GLN A 83 -4.89 -5.23 -32.65
C GLN A 83 -5.87 -6.24 -33.25
N TRP A 84 -7.15 -5.89 -33.27
CA TRP A 84 -8.14 -6.61 -34.07
C TRP A 84 -7.97 -6.15 -35.52
N PRO A 85 -7.71 -7.04 -36.51
CA PRO A 85 -7.85 -6.66 -37.89
C PRO A 85 -9.34 -6.46 -38.21
N CYS A 86 -9.68 -5.25 -38.65
CA CYS A 86 -10.91 -5.02 -39.41
C CYS A 86 -10.81 -5.79 -40.72
N THR A 87 -11.72 -6.72 -40.96
CA THR A 87 -12.19 -7.13 -42.30
C THR A 87 -13.59 -7.68 -42.18
#